data_AF-A0A4V6A1P2-F1
#
_entry.id   AF-A0A4V6A1P2-F1
#
_cell.length_a   1.000
_cell.length_b   1.000
_cell.length_c   1.000
_cell.angle_alpha   90.00
_cell.angle_beta   90.00
_cell.angle_gamma   90.00
#
_symmetry.space_group_name_H-M   'P 1'
#
loop_
_entity.id
_entity.type
_entity.pdbx_description
1 polymer ?
#
loop_
_entity_poly.entity_id
_entity_poly.type
_entity_poly.pdbx_seq_one_letter_code
_entity_poly.pdbx_strand_id
1 'polypeptide(L)'
;MDFLPVEFYENLVLYSSSDVFRQQDLSGTVGYCAKRFMEKGYRKFVDIKNGAIDVIDYYDFFYKWKQPESVVQASKFCLEKKVGFNQRQNPPSPIDEKLKKQLKKLCLEPGMLCLVLFSTKLNQAWIELFSSWRSLNSVCVADKFNKSVFTLLKKIMDQKQLLYLQFSLFSAIPSSKETDLICEFLKQPQFLELLFTGRFQEEVKSRVMSKWEENKEQFAGKMVQWNGFGKLHDDSFVCLERICAMIFQYRKENLVVEYWNTNAMYQTTHEEFMQNVAFSDLYFK
;
A
#
# COMPACT_ATOMS: atom_id res chain seq x y z
N MET A 1 28.36 -10.65 2.31
CA MET A 1 27.12 -11.44 2.15
C MET A 1 26.59 -11.15 0.76
N ASP A 2 27.37 -11.53 -0.27
CA ASP A 2 27.21 -11.00 -1.63
C ASP A 2 27.41 -12.15 -2.64
N PHE A 3 26.62 -13.22 -2.47
CA PHE A 3 26.74 -14.44 -3.26
C PHE A 3 25.72 -14.53 -4.40
N LEU A 4 24.76 -13.60 -4.44
CA LEU A 4 23.73 -13.54 -5.47
C LEU A 4 24.05 -12.47 -6.51
N PRO A 5 23.51 -12.57 -7.74
CA PRO A 5 23.64 -11.52 -8.73
C PRO A 5 23.08 -10.18 -8.23
N VAL A 6 23.67 -9.06 -8.68
CA VAL A 6 23.24 -7.70 -8.29
C VAL A 6 21.75 -7.48 -8.59
N GLU A 7 21.25 -8.08 -9.67
CA GLU A 7 19.86 -8.04 -10.09
C GLU A 7 18.90 -8.61 -9.04
N PHE A 8 19.33 -9.63 -8.27
CA PHE A 8 18.53 -10.16 -7.16
C PHE A 8 18.35 -9.09 -6.08
N TYR A 9 19.45 -8.42 -5.70
CA TYR A 9 19.41 -7.37 -4.68
C TYR A 9 18.67 -6.11 -5.17
N GLU A 10 18.82 -5.73 -6.45
CA GLU A 10 18.05 -4.64 -7.05
C GLU A 10 16.54 -4.95 -7.00
N ASN A 11 16.14 -6.19 -7.32
CA ASN A 11 14.74 -6.61 -7.20
C ASN A 11 14.28 -6.65 -5.74
N LEU A 12 15.09 -7.19 -4.83
CA LEU A 12 14.77 -7.21 -3.40
C LEU A 12 14.46 -5.82 -2.89
N VAL A 13 15.33 -4.84 -3.19
CA VAL A 13 15.16 -3.43 -2.82
C VAL A 13 13.91 -2.81 -3.43
N LEU A 14 13.59 -3.15 -4.68
CA LEU A 14 12.39 -2.65 -5.35
C LEU A 14 11.10 -3.10 -4.67
N TYR A 15 11.06 -4.32 -4.13
CA TYR A 15 9.87 -4.92 -3.52
C TYR A 15 9.78 -4.76 -2.01
N SER A 16 10.85 -4.32 -1.33
CA SER A 16 10.80 -4.02 0.10
C SER A 16 10.25 -2.62 0.34
N SER A 17 9.45 -2.45 1.39
CA SER A 17 8.81 -1.16 1.68
C SER A 17 9.87 -0.08 1.85
N SER A 18 9.60 1.10 1.29
CA SER A 18 10.55 2.23 1.29
C SER A 18 10.98 2.67 2.68
N ASP A 19 10.21 2.33 3.72
CA ASP A 19 10.50 2.74 5.09
C ASP A 19 11.57 1.87 5.76
N VAL A 20 11.72 0.60 5.36
CA VAL A 20 12.83 -0.26 5.86
C VAL A 20 14.19 0.33 5.48
N PHE A 21 14.28 0.95 4.31
CA PHE A 21 15.51 1.59 3.82
C PHE A 21 15.79 2.96 4.42
N ARG A 22 14.78 3.64 4.98
CA ARG A 22 14.95 4.96 5.60
C ARG A 22 15.58 4.88 6.98
N GLN A 23 15.49 3.73 7.64
CA GLN A 23 15.80 3.60 9.06
C GLN A 23 17.02 2.73 9.36
N GLN A 24 17.61 2.06 8.36
CA GLN A 24 18.73 1.15 8.57
C GLN A 24 19.94 1.51 7.70
N ASP A 25 21.11 1.60 8.32
CA ASP A 25 22.40 1.58 7.64
C ASP A 25 22.65 0.18 7.05
N LEU A 26 22.01 -0.09 5.92
CA LEU A 26 22.21 -1.33 5.20
C LEU A 26 23.63 -1.37 4.64
N SER A 27 24.32 -2.48 4.85
CA SER A 27 25.67 -2.73 4.36
C SER A 27 25.68 -3.70 3.16
N GLY A 28 26.84 -3.87 2.55
CA GLY A 28 27.04 -4.80 1.42
C GLY A 28 26.27 -4.40 0.15
N THR A 29 26.00 -5.38 -0.72
CA THR A 29 25.33 -5.15 -2.01
C THR A 29 23.90 -4.65 -1.83
N VAL A 30 23.18 -5.08 -0.79
CA VAL A 30 21.84 -4.56 -0.48
C VAL A 30 21.90 -3.06 -0.20
N GLY A 31 22.81 -2.63 0.67
CA GLY A 31 22.99 -1.21 0.98
C GLY A 31 23.40 -0.38 -0.24
N TYR A 32 24.30 -0.92 -1.07
CA TYR A 32 24.70 -0.28 -2.32
C TYR A 32 23.51 -0.11 -3.30
N CYS A 33 22.71 -1.15 -3.50
CA CYS A 33 21.52 -1.10 -4.35
C CYS A 33 20.47 -0.13 -3.78
N ALA A 34 20.19 -0.19 -2.47
CA ALA A 34 19.28 0.73 -1.78
C ALA A 34 19.68 2.19 -1.99
N LYS A 35 20.96 2.51 -1.81
CA LYS A 35 21.49 3.86 -2.05
C LYS A 35 21.29 4.32 -3.49
N ARG A 36 21.56 3.45 -4.48
CA ARG A 36 21.32 3.78 -5.89
C ARG A 36 19.85 4.02 -6.20
N PHE A 37 18.94 3.24 -5.63
CA PHE A 37 17.49 3.46 -5.78
C PHE A 37 17.03 4.74 -5.07
N MET A 38 17.61 5.10 -3.92
CA MET A 38 17.31 6.39 -3.29
C MET A 38 17.79 7.58 -4.13
N GLU A 39 18.99 7.50 -4.71
CA GLU A 39 19.57 8.58 -5.52
C GLU A 39 18.92 8.71 -6.91
N LYS A 40 18.79 7.58 -7.63
CA LYS A 40 18.40 7.54 -9.04
C LYS A 40 16.95 7.15 -9.24
N GLY A 41 16.32 6.57 -8.23
CA GLY A 41 14.95 6.09 -8.30
C GLY A 41 13.97 7.20 -8.61
N TYR A 42 12.88 6.78 -9.24
CA TYR A 42 11.76 7.66 -9.53
C TYR A 42 10.44 6.89 -9.49
N ARG A 43 9.37 7.66 -9.32
CA ARG A 43 7.98 7.22 -9.39
C ARG A 43 7.36 7.87 -10.60
N LYS A 44 6.57 7.13 -11.35
CA LYS A 44 5.79 7.64 -12.48
C LYS A 44 4.32 7.70 -12.10
N PHE A 45 3.69 8.84 -12.29
CA PHE A 45 2.26 9.02 -12.05
C PHE A 45 1.58 9.35 -13.37
N VAL A 46 0.56 8.58 -13.75
CA VAL A 46 -0.24 8.78 -14.95
C VAL A 46 -1.67 9.02 -14.51
N ASP A 47 -2.16 10.25 -14.63
CA ASP A 47 -3.55 10.58 -14.27
C ASP A 47 -4.46 10.39 -15.49
N ILE A 48 -5.52 9.61 -15.30
CA ILE A 48 -6.58 9.41 -16.27
C ILE A 48 -7.79 10.22 -15.83
N LYS A 49 -8.20 11.16 -16.67
CA LYS A 49 -9.35 12.01 -16.41
C LYS A 49 -10.32 11.95 -17.57
N ASN A 50 -11.57 11.60 -17.27
CA ASN A 50 -12.64 11.51 -18.27
C ASN A 50 -12.25 10.70 -19.53
N GLY A 51 -11.58 9.56 -19.34
CA GLY A 51 -11.22 8.64 -20.43
C GLY A 51 -9.97 8.98 -21.25
N ALA A 52 -9.18 9.97 -20.84
CA ALA A 52 -7.89 10.30 -21.46
C ALA A 52 -6.80 10.49 -20.40
N ILE A 53 -5.54 10.35 -20.80
CA ILE A 53 -4.40 10.75 -19.95
C ILE A 53 -4.39 12.29 -19.89
N ASP A 54 -4.53 12.84 -18.68
CA ASP A 54 -4.46 14.27 -18.41
C ASP A 54 -3.00 14.69 -18.21
N VAL A 55 -2.31 14.00 -17.30
CA VAL A 55 -0.95 14.34 -16.86
C VAL A 55 -0.10 13.08 -16.71
N ILE A 56 1.19 13.23 -17.03
CA ILE A 56 2.25 12.26 -16.68
C ILE A 56 3.32 13.01 -15.89
N ASP A 57 3.43 12.70 -14.61
CA ASP A 57 4.41 13.29 -13.70
C ASP A 57 5.44 12.28 -13.25
N TYR A 58 6.58 12.81 -12.82
CA TYR A 58 7.68 12.04 -12.26
C TYR A 58 8.12 12.63 -10.93
N TYR A 59 8.37 11.74 -9.97
CA TYR A 59 8.79 12.13 -8.63
C TYR A 59 10.01 11.32 -8.20
N ASP A 60 10.85 11.87 -7.36
CA ASP A 60 11.96 11.13 -6.74
C ASP A 60 11.51 10.25 -5.57
N PHE A 61 12.48 9.68 -4.86
CA PHE A 61 12.23 8.86 -3.68
C PHE A 61 11.53 9.62 -2.52
N PHE A 62 11.69 10.94 -2.47
CA PHE A 62 11.12 11.84 -1.45
C PHE A 62 9.89 12.61 -1.95
N TYR A 63 9.27 12.18 -3.05
CA TYR A 63 8.13 12.83 -3.68
C TYR A 63 8.40 14.26 -4.18
N LYS A 64 9.68 14.61 -4.42
CA LYS A 64 10.03 15.85 -5.11
C LYS A 64 9.89 15.64 -6.61
N TRP A 65 9.30 16.61 -7.29
CA TRP A 65 9.06 16.56 -8.73
C TRP A 65 10.37 16.47 -9.53
N LYS A 66 10.36 15.71 -10.63
CA LYS A 66 11.48 15.49 -11.55
C LYS A 66 11.09 15.82 -12.99
N GLN A 67 12.05 16.40 -13.72
CA GLN A 67 11.92 16.66 -15.16
C GLN A 67 11.96 15.34 -15.97
N PRO A 68 11.13 15.18 -17.02
CA PRO A 68 11.09 13.95 -17.82
C PRO A 68 12.43 13.51 -18.41
N GLU A 69 13.28 14.45 -18.84
CA GLU A 69 14.58 14.16 -19.48
C GLU A 69 15.52 13.43 -18.52
N SER A 70 15.50 13.81 -17.24
CA SER A 70 16.29 13.17 -16.18
C SER A 70 15.85 11.71 -15.92
N VAL A 71 14.60 11.37 -16.25
CA VAL A 71 14.02 10.05 -16.03
C VAL A 71 14.35 9.08 -17.16
N VAL A 72 14.39 9.55 -18.41
CA VAL A 72 14.73 8.71 -19.58
C VAL A 72 16.08 8.01 -19.39
N GLN A 73 17.04 8.70 -18.78
CA GLN A 73 18.38 8.17 -18.49
C GLN A 73 18.41 7.14 -17.34
N ALA A 74 17.36 7.09 -16.52
CA ALA A 74 17.27 6.28 -15.31
C ALA A 74 16.14 5.24 -15.36
N SER A 75 15.60 4.93 -16.54
CA SER A 75 14.38 4.13 -16.72
C SER A 75 14.31 2.81 -15.96
N LYS A 76 15.46 2.16 -15.73
CA LYS A 76 15.54 0.91 -14.94
C LYS A 76 15.30 1.08 -13.44
N PHE A 77 15.37 2.31 -12.91
CA PHE A 77 15.16 2.63 -11.50
C PHE A 77 13.73 3.13 -11.22
N CYS A 78 12.76 2.73 -12.05
CA CYS A 78 11.35 3.00 -11.77
C CYS A 78 10.90 2.19 -10.54
N LEU A 79 10.62 2.87 -9.44
CA LEU A 79 10.16 2.28 -8.19
C LEU A 79 8.71 1.81 -8.33
N GLU A 80 7.85 2.74 -8.72
CA GLU A 80 6.42 2.53 -8.85
C GLU A 80 5.86 3.31 -10.05
N LYS A 81 4.82 2.76 -10.64
CA LYS A 81 3.98 3.40 -11.65
C LYS A 81 2.57 3.45 -11.09
N LYS A 82 2.11 4.65 -10.77
CA LYS A 82 0.74 4.90 -10.30
C LYS A 82 -0.12 5.35 -11.45
N VAL A 83 -1.23 4.64 -11.66
CA VAL A 83 -2.30 5.08 -12.56
C VAL A 83 -3.42 5.66 -11.71
N GLY A 84 -3.58 6.98 -11.78
CA GLY A 84 -4.71 7.69 -11.19
C GLY A 84 -5.93 7.54 -12.09
N PHE A 85 -7.08 7.19 -11.52
CA PHE A 85 -8.36 7.17 -12.23
C PHE A 85 -9.32 8.18 -11.61
N ASN A 86 -9.66 9.21 -12.38
CA ASN A 86 -10.53 10.31 -11.99
C ASN A 86 -11.64 10.55 -13.02
N GLN A 87 -12.76 9.85 -12.85
CA GLN A 87 -13.95 10.05 -13.66
C GLN A 87 -14.93 11.00 -12.96
N ARG A 88 -15.18 12.16 -13.55
CA ARG A 88 -16.20 13.10 -13.05
C ARG A 88 -17.56 12.91 -13.72
N GLN A 89 -17.57 12.62 -15.02
CA GLN A 89 -18.79 12.47 -15.82
C GLN A 89 -19.58 11.19 -15.46
N ASN A 90 -20.91 11.26 -15.62
CA ASN A 90 -21.82 10.12 -15.55
C ASN A 90 -22.68 10.12 -16.84
N PRO A 91 -22.62 9.08 -17.70
CA PRO A 91 -21.86 7.83 -17.53
C PRO A 91 -20.32 8.01 -17.63
N PRO A 92 -19.53 7.02 -17.18
CA PRO A 92 -18.08 7.04 -17.37
C PRO A 92 -17.71 7.10 -18.86
N SER A 93 -16.69 7.90 -19.18
CA SER A 93 -16.20 8.07 -20.54
C SER A 93 -15.68 6.73 -21.09
N PRO A 94 -15.88 6.46 -22.39
CA PRO A 94 -15.40 5.24 -23.01
C PRO A 94 -13.87 5.20 -23.02
N ILE A 95 -13.31 3.99 -23.05
CA ILE A 95 -11.88 3.78 -23.19
C ILE A 95 -11.56 3.71 -24.68
N ASP A 96 -10.96 4.77 -25.22
CA ASP A 96 -10.56 4.76 -26.62
C ASP A 96 -9.34 3.85 -26.88
N GLU A 97 -9.10 3.50 -28.14
CA GLU A 97 -7.99 2.62 -28.52
C GLU A 97 -6.61 3.25 -28.28
N LYS A 98 -6.51 4.58 -28.30
CA LYS A 98 -5.26 5.29 -28.04
C LYS A 98 -4.85 5.10 -26.58
N LEU A 99 -5.79 5.31 -25.65
CA LEU A 99 -5.59 5.11 -24.23
C LEU A 99 -5.26 3.64 -23.93
N LYS A 100 -6.00 2.68 -24.50
CA LYS A 100 -5.68 1.25 -24.32
C LYS A 100 -4.24 0.93 -24.71
N LYS A 101 -3.77 1.44 -25.86
CA LYS A 101 -2.37 1.25 -26.32
C LYS A 101 -1.37 1.90 -25.36
N GLN A 102 -1.65 3.11 -24.88
CA GLN A 102 -0.79 3.80 -23.92
C GLN A 102 -0.69 3.05 -22.59
N LEU A 103 -1.81 2.59 -22.04
CA LEU A 103 -1.83 1.82 -20.79
C LEU A 103 -1.19 0.44 -20.95
N LYS A 104 -1.39 -0.22 -22.10
CA LYS A 104 -0.69 -1.48 -22.40
C LYS A 104 0.82 -1.29 -22.41
N LYS A 105 1.32 -0.19 -23.00
CA LYS A 105 2.76 0.15 -22.96
C LYS A 105 3.23 0.40 -21.54
N LEU A 106 2.46 1.14 -20.74
CA LEU A 106 2.78 1.41 -19.33
C LEU A 106 2.89 0.13 -18.49
N CYS A 107 2.02 -0.87 -18.73
CA CYS A 107 2.07 -2.15 -18.03
C CYS A 107 3.35 -2.95 -18.31
N LEU A 108 4.03 -2.69 -19.44
CA LEU A 108 5.29 -3.35 -19.83
C LEU A 108 6.54 -2.65 -19.27
N GLU A 109 6.42 -1.41 -18.79
CA GLU A 109 7.54 -0.69 -18.16
C GLU A 109 7.96 -1.39 -16.84
N PRO A 110 9.21 -1.21 -16.36
CA PRO A 110 9.63 -1.71 -15.05
C PRO A 110 8.92 -1.00 -13.89
N GLY A 111 9.07 -1.53 -12.68
CA GLY A 111 8.52 -0.95 -11.45
C GLY A 111 7.13 -1.49 -11.09
N MET A 112 6.80 -1.36 -9.81
CA MET A 112 5.54 -1.85 -9.24
C MET A 112 4.35 -1.09 -9.86
N LEU A 113 3.34 -1.80 -10.38
CA LEU A 113 2.13 -1.15 -10.90
C LEU A 113 1.11 -0.95 -9.78
N CYS A 114 0.64 0.29 -9.65
CA CYS A 114 -0.33 0.71 -8.64
C CYS A 114 -1.53 1.38 -9.31
N LEU A 115 -2.73 1.05 -8.89
CA LEU A 115 -3.97 1.72 -9.31
C LEU A 115 -4.49 2.59 -8.18
N VAL A 116 -4.75 3.87 -8.45
CA VAL A 116 -5.34 4.81 -7.48
C VAL A 116 -6.70 5.26 -7.99
N LEU A 117 -7.76 4.87 -7.30
CA LEU A 117 -9.14 5.22 -7.64
C LEU A 117 -9.55 6.51 -6.92
N PHE A 118 -9.27 7.67 -7.53
CA PHE A 118 -9.79 8.97 -7.08
C PHE A 118 -11.29 9.13 -7.33
N SER A 119 -11.85 8.30 -8.21
CA SER A 119 -13.28 8.16 -8.45
C SER A 119 -13.64 6.68 -8.55
N THR A 120 -14.73 6.30 -7.91
CA THR A 120 -15.24 4.92 -7.92
C THR A 120 -16.32 4.68 -8.99
N LYS A 121 -16.52 5.64 -9.90
CA LYS A 121 -17.45 5.57 -11.03
C LYS A 121 -16.89 4.69 -12.16
N LEU A 122 -16.76 3.40 -11.90
CA LEU A 122 -16.26 2.41 -12.86
C LEU A 122 -17.43 1.72 -13.57
N ASN A 123 -17.37 1.68 -14.90
CA ASN A 123 -18.22 0.81 -15.71
C ASN A 123 -17.52 -0.55 -15.94
N GLN A 124 -18.22 -1.48 -16.60
CA GLN A 124 -17.70 -2.82 -16.85
C GLN A 124 -16.38 -2.82 -17.66
N ALA A 125 -16.24 -1.94 -18.65
CA ALA A 125 -15.04 -1.85 -19.48
C ALA A 125 -13.80 -1.42 -18.66
N TRP A 126 -13.95 -0.47 -17.73
CA TRP A 126 -12.88 -0.08 -16.82
C TRP A 126 -12.51 -1.19 -15.84
N ILE A 127 -13.51 -1.88 -15.30
CA ILE A 127 -13.29 -3.04 -14.42
C ILE A 127 -12.50 -4.12 -15.16
N GLU A 128 -12.87 -4.44 -16.39
CA GLU A 128 -12.18 -5.44 -17.23
C GLU A 128 -10.76 -5.01 -17.58
N LEU A 129 -10.56 -3.74 -17.96
CA LEU A 129 -9.23 -3.21 -18.24
C LEU A 129 -8.31 -3.34 -17.02
N PHE A 130 -8.73 -2.81 -15.87
CA PHE A 130 -7.90 -2.82 -14.66
C PHE A 130 -7.69 -4.22 -14.10
N SER A 131 -8.70 -5.08 -14.14
CA SER A 131 -8.53 -6.48 -13.75
C SER A 131 -7.70 -7.29 -14.73
N SER A 132 -7.46 -6.84 -15.97
CA SER A 132 -6.54 -7.54 -16.89
C SER A 132 -5.05 -7.35 -16.58
N TRP A 133 -4.71 -6.43 -15.67
CA TRP A 133 -3.32 -6.08 -15.36
C TRP A 133 -2.66 -7.08 -14.43
N ARG A 134 -1.96 -8.06 -15.02
CA ARG A 134 -1.26 -9.13 -14.28
C ARG A 134 -0.12 -8.67 -13.36
N SER A 135 0.38 -7.45 -13.55
CA SER A 135 1.43 -6.85 -12.73
C SER A 135 0.89 -5.86 -11.69
N LEU A 136 -0.43 -5.76 -11.52
CA LEU A 136 -1.04 -4.84 -10.55
C LEU A 136 -0.79 -5.32 -9.11
N ASN A 137 0.13 -4.67 -8.41
CA ASN A 137 0.56 -5.07 -7.07
C ASN A 137 -0.08 -4.23 -5.96
N SER A 138 -0.59 -3.04 -6.27
CA SER A 138 -1.20 -2.15 -5.28
C SER A 138 -2.48 -1.52 -5.80
N VAL A 139 -3.49 -1.44 -4.95
CA VAL A 139 -4.72 -0.69 -5.19
C VAL A 139 -4.97 0.26 -4.04
N CYS A 140 -5.16 1.54 -4.34
CA CYS A 140 -5.61 2.55 -3.40
C CYS A 140 -7.00 3.02 -3.80
N VAL A 141 -7.97 2.88 -2.90
CA VAL A 141 -9.32 3.40 -3.06
C VAL A 141 -9.38 4.74 -2.33
N ALA A 142 -9.42 5.84 -3.09
CA ALA A 142 -9.42 7.20 -2.54
C ALA A 142 -10.83 7.83 -2.43
N ASP A 143 -11.83 7.17 -3.01
CA ASP A 143 -13.24 7.56 -2.98
C ASP A 143 -14.08 6.47 -2.27
N LYS A 144 -15.40 6.60 -2.21
CA LYS A 144 -16.28 5.67 -1.49
C LYS A 144 -16.17 4.23 -1.99
N PHE A 145 -16.04 3.27 -1.08
CA PHE A 145 -16.18 1.85 -1.42
C PHE A 145 -17.61 1.56 -1.91
N ASN A 146 -17.75 1.10 -3.15
CA ASN A 146 -19.05 0.80 -3.76
C ASN A 146 -19.06 -0.56 -4.48
N LYS A 147 -20.19 -0.92 -5.10
CA LYS A 147 -20.36 -2.19 -5.82
C LYS A 147 -19.33 -2.38 -6.95
N SER A 148 -18.99 -1.33 -7.69
CA SER A 148 -18.00 -1.43 -8.78
C SER A 148 -16.59 -1.71 -8.26
N VAL A 149 -16.20 -1.07 -7.14
CA VAL A 149 -14.93 -1.37 -6.44
C VAL A 149 -14.94 -2.79 -5.91
N PHE A 150 -16.04 -3.24 -5.28
CA PHE A 150 -16.20 -4.62 -4.83
C PHE A 150 -15.95 -5.61 -5.98
N THR A 151 -16.59 -5.39 -7.12
CA THR A 151 -16.45 -6.27 -8.30
C THR A 151 -15.03 -6.27 -8.85
N LEU A 152 -14.38 -5.10 -8.92
CA LEU A 152 -13.00 -4.99 -9.35
C LEU A 152 -12.06 -5.75 -8.40
N LEU A 153 -12.13 -5.48 -7.10
CA LEU A 153 -11.28 -6.13 -6.10
C LEU A 153 -11.49 -7.64 -6.08
N LYS A 154 -12.72 -8.14 -6.21
CA LYS A 154 -12.99 -9.58 -6.33
C LYS A 154 -12.27 -10.21 -7.54
N LYS A 155 -12.32 -9.57 -8.72
CA LYS A 155 -11.61 -10.05 -9.92
C LYS A 155 -10.09 -10.00 -9.78
N ILE A 156 -9.55 -9.02 -9.04
CA ILE A 156 -8.12 -8.91 -8.76
C ILE A 156 -7.69 -10.00 -7.76
N MET A 157 -8.52 -10.26 -6.75
CA MET A 157 -8.28 -11.28 -5.72
C MET A 157 -8.07 -12.66 -6.36
N ASP A 158 -8.88 -13.03 -7.36
CA ASP A 158 -8.78 -14.30 -8.08
C ASP A 158 -7.41 -14.49 -8.78
N GLN A 159 -6.68 -13.42 -9.05
CA GLN A 159 -5.37 -13.46 -9.71
C GLN A 159 -4.19 -13.61 -8.74
N LYS A 160 -4.41 -13.46 -7.43
CA LYS A 160 -3.39 -13.66 -6.38
C LYS A 160 -2.06 -12.89 -6.64
N GLN A 161 -2.17 -11.63 -7.01
CA GLN A 161 -1.02 -10.78 -7.40
C GLN A 161 -0.89 -9.49 -6.58
N LEU A 162 -1.95 -9.13 -5.85
CA LEU A 162 -2.00 -7.92 -5.05
C LEU A 162 -1.17 -8.11 -3.78
N LEU A 163 -0.27 -7.16 -3.51
CA LEU A 163 0.59 -7.09 -2.34
C LEU A 163 0.06 -6.08 -1.32
N TYR A 164 -0.51 -4.97 -1.82
CA TYR A 164 -0.92 -3.82 -1.01
C TYR A 164 -2.35 -3.39 -1.33
N LEU A 165 -3.15 -3.13 -0.30
CA LEU A 165 -4.49 -2.54 -0.45
C LEU A 165 -4.63 -1.36 0.50
N GLN A 166 -5.06 -0.21 -0.02
CA GLN A 166 -5.22 1.01 0.76
C GLN A 166 -6.62 1.59 0.62
N PHE A 167 -7.18 2.07 1.73
CA PHE A 167 -8.44 2.79 1.81
C PHE A 167 -8.22 4.17 2.44
N SER A 168 -8.72 5.21 1.77
CA SER A 168 -8.54 6.60 2.22
C SER A 168 -9.62 7.08 3.20
N LEU A 169 -9.49 8.33 3.66
CA LEU A 169 -10.45 9.04 4.53
C LEU A 169 -11.91 8.98 4.07
N PHE A 170 -12.16 8.95 2.76
CA PHE A 170 -13.51 8.96 2.21
C PHE A 170 -14.08 7.55 1.97
N SER A 171 -13.27 6.52 2.21
CA SER A 171 -13.60 5.13 1.93
C SER A 171 -14.12 4.44 3.18
N ALA A 172 -15.29 4.86 3.66
CA ALA A 172 -16.01 4.08 4.68
C ALA A 172 -16.34 2.70 4.12
N ILE A 173 -16.08 1.64 4.90
CA ILE A 173 -16.42 0.27 4.52
C ILE A 173 -17.86 0.03 4.97
N PRO A 174 -18.80 -0.10 4.03
CA PRO A 174 -20.22 0.08 4.34
C PRO A 174 -20.88 -1.17 4.95
N SER A 175 -20.30 -2.37 4.84
CA SER A 175 -20.91 -3.58 5.38
C SER A 175 -19.91 -4.70 5.68
N SER A 176 -20.40 -5.72 6.39
CA SER A 176 -19.66 -6.94 6.70
C SER A 176 -19.13 -7.67 5.48
N LYS A 177 -19.83 -7.60 4.34
CA LYS A 177 -19.43 -8.27 3.10
C LYS A 177 -18.16 -7.66 2.49
N GLU A 178 -18.04 -6.33 2.50
CA GLU A 178 -16.82 -5.66 2.06
C GLU A 178 -15.67 -5.95 3.01
N THR A 179 -15.92 -5.96 4.32
CA THR A 179 -14.92 -6.34 5.33
C THR A 179 -14.45 -7.78 5.14
N ASP A 180 -15.37 -8.71 4.84
CA ASP A 180 -15.02 -10.11 4.55
C ASP A 180 -14.11 -10.22 3.32
N LEU A 181 -14.39 -9.47 2.25
CA LEU A 181 -13.52 -9.44 1.07
C LEU A 181 -12.10 -8.97 1.44
N ILE A 182 -11.97 -7.98 2.32
CA ILE A 182 -10.67 -7.47 2.78
C ILE A 182 -9.93 -8.53 3.61
N CYS A 183 -10.63 -9.25 4.50
CA CYS A 183 -10.06 -10.36 5.24
C CYS A 183 -9.60 -11.50 4.32
N GLU A 184 -10.28 -11.75 3.20
CA GLU A 184 -9.83 -12.75 2.22
C GLU A 184 -8.51 -12.35 1.54
N PHE A 185 -8.25 -11.05 1.31
CA PHE A 185 -6.92 -10.60 0.86
C PHE A 185 -5.83 -10.91 1.89
N LEU A 186 -6.09 -10.66 3.18
CA LEU A 186 -5.14 -10.97 4.27
C LEU A 186 -4.83 -12.46 4.40
N LYS A 187 -5.64 -13.36 3.84
CA LYS A 187 -5.33 -14.80 3.81
C LYS A 187 -4.46 -15.21 2.63
N GLN A 188 -4.29 -14.34 1.62
CA GLN A 188 -3.54 -14.69 0.43
C GLN A 188 -2.02 -14.70 0.74
N PRO A 189 -1.28 -15.74 0.33
CA PRO A 189 0.14 -15.88 0.67
C PRO A 189 1.02 -14.70 0.25
N GLN A 190 0.72 -14.07 -0.88
CA GLN A 190 1.50 -12.97 -1.43
C GLN A 190 1.11 -11.60 -0.87
N PHE A 191 -0.06 -11.47 -0.23
CA PHE A 191 -0.52 -10.19 0.30
C PHE A 191 0.34 -9.78 1.49
N LEU A 192 0.70 -8.51 1.61
CA LEU A 192 1.62 -8.02 2.63
C LEU A 192 0.94 -7.03 3.58
N GLU A 193 0.21 -6.07 3.05
CA GLU A 193 -0.22 -4.93 3.85
C GLU A 193 -1.57 -4.34 3.42
N LEU A 194 -2.37 -4.05 4.45
CA LEU A 194 -3.62 -3.33 4.37
C LEU A 194 -3.50 -2.01 5.12
N LEU A 195 -3.75 -0.89 4.44
CA LEU A 195 -3.62 0.45 4.99
C LEU A 195 -4.96 1.19 5.01
N PHE A 196 -5.31 1.74 6.17
CA PHE A 196 -6.43 2.65 6.36
C PHE A 196 -5.92 4.05 6.71
N THR A 197 -5.93 4.97 5.75
CA THR A 197 -5.56 6.36 6.04
C THR A 197 -6.75 7.19 6.55
N GLY A 198 -7.90 6.53 6.75
CA GLY A 198 -9.15 7.15 7.15
C GLY A 198 -9.43 7.13 8.65
N ARG A 199 -10.68 7.43 9.01
CA ARG A 199 -11.14 7.24 10.40
C ARG A 199 -11.02 5.76 10.76
N PHE A 200 -10.57 5.51 11.98
CA PHE A 200 -10.52 4.18 12.56
C PHE A 200 -11.93 3.55 12.61
N GLN A 201 -12.04 2.29 12.20
CA GLN A 201 -13.30 1.55 12.06
C GLN A 201 -13.25 0.29 12.95
N GLU A 202 -13.86 0.36 14.13
CA GLU A 202 -13.82 -0.72 15.14
C GLU A 202 -14.40 -2.05 14.60
N GLU A 203 -15.42 -1.99 13.75
CA GLU A 203 -16.01 -3.18 13.12
C GLU A 203 -15.00 -3.91 12.21
N VAL A 204 -14.19 -3.16 11.46
CA VAL A 204 -13.16 -3.73 10.58
C VAL A 204 -12.07 -4.37 11.41
N LYS A 205 -11.57 -3.68 12.45
CA LYS A 205 -10.61 -4.26 13.41
C LYS A 205 -11.16 -5.54 14.01
N SER A 206 -12.37 -5.50 14.57
CA SER A 206 -12.99 -6.66 15.25
C SER A 206 -13.09 -7.87 14.31
N ARG A 207 -13.46 -7.63 13.05
CA ARG A 207 -13.58 -8.69 12.04
C ARG A 207 -12.21 -9.25 11.63
N VAL A 208 -11.21 -8.40 11.45
CA VAL A 208 -9.82 -8.81 11.16
C VAL A 208 -9.28 -9.68 12.30
N MET A 209 -9.42 -9.23 13.55
CA MET A 209 -8.97 -9.97 14.74
C MET A 209 -9.64 -11.34 14.85
N SER A 210 -10.98 -11.40 14.72
CA SER A 210 -11.72 -12.66 14.72
C SER A 210 -11.26 -13.61 13.61
N LYS A 211 -11.00 -13.10 12.39
CA LYS A 211 -10.53 -13.94 11.29
C LYS A 211 -9.08 -14.41 11.45
N TRP A 212 -8.23 -13.59 12.07
CA TRP A 212 -6.87 -13.98 12.42
C TRP A 212 -6.87 -15.11 13.47
N GLU A 213 -7.68 -15.02 14.52
CA GLU A 213 -7.77 -16.07 15.54
C GLU A 213 -8.16 -17.43 14.95
N GLU A 214 -9.05 -17.43 13.95
CA GLU A 214 -9.45 -18.62 13.19
C GLU A 214 -8.37 -19.13 12.20
N ASN A 215 -7.46 -18.26 11.71
CA ASN A 215 -6.59 -18.56 10.57
C ASN A 215 -5.15 -18.01 10.74
N LYS A 216 -4.54 -18.19 11.93
CA LYS A 216 -3.26 -17.55 12.30
C LYS A 216 -2.15 -17.71 11.27
N GLU A 217 -1.97 -18.92 10.73
CA GLU A 217 -0.92 -19.23 9.75
C GLU A 217 -1.10 -18.45 8.43
N GLN A 218 -2.34 -18.27 7.98
CA GLN A 218 -2.62 -17.57 6.72
C GLN A 218 -2.37 -16.07 6.83
N PHE A 219 -2.43 -15.51 8.04
CA PHE A 219 -2.19 -14.10 8.31
C PHE A 219 -0.71 -13.79 8.55
N ALA A 220 0.11 -14.78 8.88
CA ALA A 220 1.52 -14.59 9.19
C ALA A 220 2.28 -13.81 8.10
N GLY A 221 3.18 -12.94 8.55
CA GLY A 221 3.98 -12.04 7.72
C GLY A 221 3.27 -10.77 7.24
N LYS A 222 2.04 -10.49 7.69
CA LYS A 222 1.20 -9.39 7.17
C LYS A 222 1.00 -8.29 8.18
N MET A 223 0.62 -7.13 7.67
CA MET A 223 0.34 -5.93 8.46
C MET A 223 -1.03 -5.35 8.14
N VAL A 224 -1.72 -4.85 9.16
CA VAL A 224 -2.80 -3.86 9.00
C VAL A 224 -2.44 -2.58 9.73
N GLN A 225 -2.46 -1.46 9.03
CA GLN A 225 -2.14 -0.14 9.58
C GLN A 225 -3.37 0.78 9.53
N TRP A 226 -3.52 1.59 10.58
CA TRP A 226 -4.47 2.71 10.64
C TRP A 226 -3.72 4.01 10.89
N ASN A 227 -4.09 5.07 10.17
CA ASN A 227 -3.70 6.42 10.53
C ASN A 227 -4.46 6.86 11.78
N GLY A 228 -3.71 7.42 12.72
CA GLY A 228 -4.17 7.85 14.04
C GLY A 228 -4.25 6.73 15.05
N PHE A 229 -4.80 7.06 16.21
CA PHE A 229 -4.99 6.11 17.31
C PHE A 229 -6.19 5.19 17.06
N GLY A 230 -5.93 3.88 17.02
CA GLY A 230 -6.91 2.83 17.20
C GLY A 230 -6.51 1.98 18.41
N LYS A 231 -7.41 1.77 19.39
CA LYS A 231 -7.08 0.85 20.49
C LYS A 231 -7.10 -0.59 19.96
N LEU A 232 -5.92 -1.14 19.69
CA LEU A 232 -5.65 -2.44 19.07
C LEU A 232 -5.24 -3.51 20.09
N HIS A 233 -4.81 -3.10 21.28
CA HIS A 233 -4.48 -3.97 22.39
C HIS A 233 -5.53 -3.89 23.51
N ASP A 234 -5.56 -4.92 24.33
CA ASP A 234 -6.33 -5.01 25.57
C ASP A 234 -5.43 -5.59 26.68
N ASP A 235 -6.01 -5.88 27.84
CA ASP A 235 -5.28 -6.35 29.02
C ASP A 235 -4.66 -7.75 28.82
N SER A 236 -5.01 -8.46 27.75
CA SER A 236 -4.38 -9.75 27.40
C SER A 236 -3.03 -9.59 26.68
N PHE A 237 -2.65 -8.38 26.31
CA PHE A 237 -1.35 -8.10 25.71
C PHE A 237 -0.31 -7.76 26.78
N VAL A 238 0.90 -8.28 26.58
CA VAL A 238 2.08 -7.84 27.34
C VAL A 238 2.62 -6.57 26.71
N CYS A 239 2.78 -5.51 27.50
CA CYS A 239 3.50 -4.30 27.09
C CYS A 239 5.00 -4.63 27.00
N LEU A 240 5.59 -4.46 25.82
CA LEU A 240 7.02 -4.68 25.59
C LEU A 240 7.84 -3.39 25.71
N GLU A 241 7.24 -2.35 26.29
CA GLU A 241 7.81 -1.01 26.43
C GLU A 241 8.13 -0.35 25.08
N ARG A 242 9.00 0.66 25.10
CA ARG A 242 9.40 1.41 23.91
C ARG A 242 10.54 0.73 23.19
N ILE A 243 10.38 0.49 21.90
CA ILE A 243 11.49 0.05 21.03
C ILE A 243 12.43 1.23 20.77
N CYS A 244 11.86 2.41 20.55
CA CYS A 244 12.56 3.67 20.40
C CYS A 244 11.67 4.82 20.89
N ALA A 245 12.17 6.06 20.84
CA ALA A 245 11.40 7.23 21.29
C ALA A 245 10.00 7.33 20.65
N MET A 246 9.86 6.89 19.40
CA MET A 246 8.65 7.06 18.59
C MET A 246 7.73 5.84 18.57
N ILE A 247 8.12 4.68 19.11
CA ILE A 247 7.38 3.41 18.96
C ILE A 247 7.15 2.74 20.31
N PHE A 248 5.88 2.50 20.63
CA PHE A 248 5.45 1.61 21.71
C PHE A 248 4.94 0.29 21.16
N GLN A 249 5.31 -0.82 21.80
CA GLN A 249 4.94 -2.15 21.34
C GLN A 249 4.19 -2.96 22.41
N TYR A 250 3.17 -3.68 21.95
CA TYR A 250 2.46 -4.69 22.74
C TYR A 250 2.48 -6.02 22.00
N ARG A 251 2.42 -7.13 22.73
CA ARG A 251 2.44 -8.46 22.14
C ARG A 251 1.47 -9.41 22.82
N LYS A 252 0.77 -10.20 22.00
CA LYS A 252 -0.03 -11.36 22.39
C LYS A 252 0.28 -12.49 21.42
N GLU A 253 0.93 -13.54 21.91
CA GLU A 253 1.34 -14.69 21.08
C GLU A 253 2.17 -14.26 19.84
N ASN A 254 1.67 -14.54 18.63
CA ASN A 254 2.24 -14.13 17.36
C ASN A 254 1.62 -12.84 16.80
N LEU A 255 0.83 -12.10 17.57
CA LEU A 255 0.36 -10.77 17.21
C LEU A 255 1.16 -9.69 17.92
N VAL A 256 1.59 -8.69 17.17
CA VAL A 256 2.27 -7.51 17.68
C VAL A 256 1.47 -6.27 17.32
N VAL A 257 1.28 -5.38 18.28
CA VAL A 257 0.69 -4.06 18.09
C VAL A 257 1.79 -3.03 18.21
N GLU A 258 1.87 -2.11 17.26
CA GLU A 258 2.78 -0.96 17.36
C GLU A 258 1.99 0.33 17.29
N TYR A 259 2.39 1.28 18.15
CA TYR A 259 1.88 2.63 18.14
C TYR A 259 3.02 3.58 17.83
N TRP A 260 2.81 4.43 16.84
CA TRP A 260 3.78 5.40 16.39
C TRP A 260 3.37 6.79 16.80
N ASN A 261 4.25 7.49 17.51
CA ASN A 261 4.12 8.91 17.77
C ASN A 261 5.36 9.62 17.22
N THR A 262 5.20 10.28 16.08
CA THR A 262 6.31 10.92 15.35
C THR A 262 6.89 12.15 16.07
N ASN A 263 6.23 12.62 17.13
CA ASN A 263 6.68 13.75 17.94
C ASN A 263 7.19 13.33 19.32
N ALA A 264 7.15 12.04 19.65
CA ALA A 264 7.57 11.56 20.96
C ALA A 264 9.09 11.61 21.12
N MET A 265 9.51 12.00 22.32
CA MET A 265 10.88 11.94 22.80
C MET A 265 10.98 10.89 23.90
N TYR A 266 12.20 10.48 24.27
CA TYR A 266 12.41 9.48 25.32
C TYR A 266 11.76 9.85 26.67
N GLN A 267 11.59 11.14 26.95
CA GLN A 267 10.98 11.66 28.17
C GLN A 267 9.45 11.75 28.12
N THR A 268 8.84 11.64 26.92
CA THR A 268 7.37 11.67 26.78
C THR A 268 6.78 10.56 27.64
N THR A 269 5.77 10.85 28.44
CA THR A 269 5.11 9.83 29.26
C THR A 269 4.29 8.86 28.40
N HIS A 270 3.84 7.74 28.97
CA HIS A 270 2.97 6.80 28.25
C HIS A 270 1.62 7.45 27.85
N GLU A 271 1.02 8.20 28.75
CA GLU A 271 -0.26 8.89 28.51
C GLU A 271 -0.13 9.93 27.39
N GLU A 272 0.86 10.83 27.48
CA GLU A 272 1.14 11.82 26.44
C GLU A 272 1.48 11.17 25.09
N PHE A 273 2.15 10.02 25.12
CA PHE A 273 2.45 9.27 23.91
C PHE A 273 1.17 8.82 23.22
N MET A 274 0.28 8.16 23.97
CA MET A 274 -0.96 7.57 23.46
C MET A 274 -1.93 8.62 22.92
N GLN A 275 -1.94 9.83 23.49
CA GLN A 275 -2.75 10.95 23.00
C GLN A 275 -2.30 11.46 21.61
N ASN A 276 -1.04 11.25 21.25
CA ASN A 276 -0.42 11.82 20.04
C ASN A 276 0.00 10.73 19.03
N VAL A 277 -0.64 9.56 19.08
CA VAL A 277 -0.39 8.48 18.12
C VAL A 277 -0.79 8.90 16.72
N ALA A 278 0.18 8.86 15.81
CA ALA A 278 0.04 9.12 14.39
C ALA A 278 -0.33 7.87 13.59
N PHE A 279 0.11 6.68 14.02
CA PHE A 279 -0.22 5.40 13.36
C PHE A 279 -0.39 4.27 14.38
N SER A 280 -1.30 3.35 14.09
CA SER A 280 -1.53 2.13 14.86
C SER A 280 -1.42 0.91 13.93
N ASP A 281 -0.55 -0.03 14.26
CA ASP A 281 -0.25 -1.20 13.43
C ASP A 281 -0.61 -2.50 14.14
N LEU A 282 -1.12 -3.46 13.37
CA LEU A 282 -1.21 -4.87 13.71
C LEU A 282 -0.27 -5.67 12.81
N TYR A 283 0.70 -6.35 13.41
CA TYR A 283 1.63 -7.25 12.74
C TYR A 283 1.37 -8.70 13.15
N PHE A 284 1.08 -9.55 12.17
CA PHE A 284 0.90 -10.99 12.37
C PHE A 284 2.23 -11.70 12.10
N LYS A 285 2.90 -12.19 13.15
CA LYS A 285 4.17 -12.92 13.10
C LYS A 285 4.00 -14.42 12.83
#